data_AF-A0A954GLV1-F1
#
_entry.id   AF-A0A954GLV1-F1
#
_cell.length_a   1.000
_cell.length_b   1.000
_cell.length_c   1.000
_cell.angle_alpha   90.00
_cell.angle_beta   90.00
_cell.angle_gamma   90.00
#
_symmetry.space_group_name_H-M   'P 1'
#
loop_
_entity.id
_entity.type
_entity.pdbx_description
1 polymer ?
#
loop_
_entity_poly.entity_id
_entity_poly.type
_entity_poly.pdbx_seq_one_letter_code
_entity_poly.pdbx_strand_id
1 'polypeptide(L)'
;MESHDSESQSADQHSPKDGNETARESASPQRLMLRRFIGVMLGVYWCVMFLATHVSISSEGQAIPGADKVVHFVGYGVLGLLLSLWVALRWPLTAKVVIVVLATISLYGIIDELLQIPVGRDCDPMDWVADLLGASCGVGLMAWVSRSRQRPSSS
;
A
#
# COMPACT_ATOMS: atom_id res chain seq x y z
N MET A 1 -36.99 -5.32 -72.90
CA MET A 1 -36.23 -4.34 -73.70
C MET A 1 -36.61 -2.99 -73.12
N GLU A 2 -35.85 -2.30 -72.27
CA GLU A 2 -34.43 -2.27 -71.85
C GLU A 2 -34.45 -2.04 -70.32
N SER A 3 -33.78 -2.86 -69.50
CA SER A 3 -32.42 -2.65 -68.95
C SER A 3 -32.09 -1.19 -68.58
N HIS A 4 -32.03 -0.90 -67.28
CA HIS A 4 -31.01 -0.01 -66.71
C HIS A 4 -30.84 -0.34 -65.21
N ASP A 5 -29.91 -1.26 -64.95
CA ASP A 5 -29.16 -1.29 -63.69
C ASP A 5 -28.25 -0.05 -63.64
N SER A 6 -28.13 0.57 -62.46
CA SER A 6 -26.91 1.27 -62.02
C SER A 6 -27.00 1.60 -60.53
N GLU A 7 -26.10 0.97 -59.79
CA GLU A 7 -25.72 1.21 -58.41
C GLU A 7 -25.50 2.70 -58.09
N SER A 8 -25.88 3.13 -56.87
CA SER A 8 -24.99 4.00 -56.10
C SER A 8 -25.18 3.84 -54.59
N GLN A 9 -24.11 3.33 -53.99
CA GLN A 9 -23.54 3.76 -52.72
C GLN A 9 -24.24 3.33 -51.42
N SER A 10 -23.70 2.22 -50.93
CA SER A 10 -23.51 1.88 -49.52
C SER A 10 -23.01 3.09 -48.71
N ALA A 11 -23.89 3.67 -47.91
CA ALA A 11 -23.50 4.51 -46.79
C ALA A 11 -23.01 3.59 -45.65
N ASP A 12 -21.73 3.22 -45.72
CA ASP A 12 -21.00 2.62 -44.62
C ASP A 12 -20.89 3.66 -43.49
N GLN A 13 -21.82 3.61 -42.53
CA GLN A 13 -21.76 4.39 -41.31
C GLN A 13 -20.68 3.82 -40.40
N HIS A 14 -19.43 4.15 -40.71
CA HIS A 14 -18.31 3.94 -39.80
C HIS A 14 -18.42 4.93 -38.63
N SER A 15 -19.11 4.50 -37.58
CA SER A 15 -19.20 5.22 -36.30
C SER A 15 -17.81 5.30 -35.65
N PRO A 16 -17.31 6.50 -35.29
CA PRO A 16 -16.02 6.61 -34.61
C PRO A 16 -16.17 6.07 -33.18
N LYS A 17 -15.61 4.87 -32.94
CA LYS A 17 -15.59 4.21 -31.63
C LYS A 17 -14.42 4.63 -30.73
N ASP A 18 -13.65 5.65 -31.09
CA ASP A 18 -12.30 5.79 -30.55
C ASP A 18 -12.12 7.01 -29.62
N GLY A 19 -13.18 7.41 -28.90
CA GLY A 19 -13.15 8.58 -28.01
C GLY A 19 -12.90 8.29 -26.53
N ASN A 20 -13.01 7.04 -26.08
CA ASN A 20 -13.07 6.72 -24.64
C ASN A 20 -11.98 5.74 -24.16
N GLU A 21 -11.18 5.16 -25.06
CA GLU A 21 -10.13 4.21 -24.68
C GLU A 21 -8.79 4.90 -24.36
N THR A 22 -8.49 6.03 -25.02
CA THR A 22 -7.23 6.77 -24.81
C THR A 22 -7.19 7.60 -23.51
N ALA A 23 -8.35 7.93 -22.94
CA ALA A 23 -8.44 8.71 -21.70
C ALA A 23 -8.19 7.89 -20.42
N ARG A 24 -8.21 6.55 -20.49
CA ARG A 24 -8.12 5.66 -19.32
C ARG A 24 -6.70 5.25 -18.95
N GLU A 25 -5.71 5.47 -19.82
CA GLU A 25 -4.44 4.73 -19.72
C GLU A 25 -3.21 5.52 -19.24
N SER A 26 -3.23 6.86 -19.18
CA SER A 26 -2.13 7.60 -18.56
C SER A 26 -2.46 7.99 -17.12
N ALA A 27 -2.01 7.20 -16.14
CA ALA A 27 -1.84 7.75 -14.81
C ALA A 27 -1.02 9.04 -14.94
N SER A 28 -1.53 10.17 -14.43
CA SER A 28 -0.83 11.44 -14.60
C SER A 28 0.65 11.28 -14.20
N PRO A 29 1.62 11.78 -14.99
CA PRO A 29 3.05 11.57 -14.72
C PRO A 29 3.42 11.88 -13.27
N GLN A 30 2.75 12.87 -12.68
CA GLN A 30 2.84 13.26 -11.28
C GLN A 30 2.45 12.13 -10.29
N ARG A 31 1.34 11.41 -10.51
CA ARG A 31 0.93 10.28 -9.66
C ARG A 31 1.92 9.12 -9.74
N LEU A 32 2.48 8.86 -10.92
CA LEU A 32 3.51 7.83 -11.09
C LEU A 32 4.81 8.22 -10.38
N MET A 33 5.26 9.46 -10.54
CA MET A 33 6.43 10.00 -9.85
C MET A 33 6.26 9.95 -8.33
N LEU A 34 5.11 10.39 -7.81
CA LEU A 34 4.79 10.32 -6.39
C LEU A 34 4.78 8.87 -5.88
N ARG A 35 4.17 7.94 -6.62
CA ARG A 35 4.16 6.52 -6.23
C ARG A 35 5.57 5.92 -6.21
N ARG A 36 6.43 6.27 -7.17
CA ARG A 36 7.83 5.84 -7.18
C ARG A 36 8.58 6.41 -5.99
N PHE A 37 8.42 7.71 -5.71
CA PHE A 37 9.03 8.36 -4.57
C PHE A 37 8.62 7.70 -3.25
N ILE A 38 7.31 7.49 -3.03
CA ILE A 38 6.81 6.81 -1.83
C ILE A 38 7.29 5.35 -1.78
N GLY A 39 7.40 4.66 -2.92
CA GLY A 39 7.96 3.32 -2.99
C GLY A 39 9.42 3.26 -2.56
N VAL A 40 10.23 4.25 -2.96
CA VAL A 40 11.63 4.38 -2.50
C VAL A 40 11.67 4.67 -1.00
N MET A 41 10.85 5.61 -0.52
CA MET A 41 10.77 5.91 0.92
C MET A 41 10.35 4.71 1.75
N LEU A 42 9.36 3.94 1.27
CA LEU A 42 8.94 2.68 1.88
C LEU A 42 10.08 1.67 1.92
N GLY A 43 10.80 1.47 0.81
CA GLY A 43 11.93 0.56 0.75
C GLY A 43 13.06 0.96 1.70
N VAL A 44 13.44 2.24 1.72
CA VAL A 44 14.45 2.77 2.64
C VAL A 44 14.02 2.61 4.09
N TYR A 45 12.78 3.01 4.41
CA TYR A 45 12.23 2.88 5.75
C TYR A 45 12.21 1.43 6.23
N TRP A 46 11.82 0.51 5.35
CA TRP A 46 11.79 -0.91 5.65
C TRP A 46 13.19 -1.47 5.91
N CYS A 47 14.19 -1.10 5.11
CA CYS A 47 15.58 -1.46 5.39
C CYS A 47 16.04 -0.90 6.74
N VAL A 48 15.76 0.38 7.02
CA VAL A 48 16.12 1.00 8.31
C VAL A 48 15.47 0.25 9.48
N MET A 49 14.19 -0.10 9.37
CA MET A 49 13.47 -0.88 10.38
C MET A 49 14.11 -2.25 10.60
N PHE A 50 14.34 -3.02 9.54
CA PHE A 50 14.98 -4.34 9.62
C PHE A 50 16.36 -4.25 10.27
N LEU A 51 17.20 -3.31 9.84
CA LEU A 51 18.51 -3.11 10.49
C LEU A 51 18.34 -2.68 11.95
N ALA A 52 17.38 -1.82 12.26
CA ALA A 52 17.14 -1.38 13.63
C ALA A 52 16.73 -2.53 14.54
N THR A 53 15.83 -3.43 14.11
CA THR A 53 15.42 -4.58 14.93
C THR A 53 16.58 -5.57 15.13
N HIS A 54 17.40 -5.79 14.11
CA HIS A 54 18.52 -6.74 14.14
C HIS A 54 19.81 -6.21 14.80
N VAL A 55 20.03 -4.89 14.79
CA VAL A 55 21.18 -4.24 15.45
C VAL A 55 20.83 -3.78 16.86
N SER A 56 19.54 -3.66 17.20
CA SER A 56 19.13 -3.16 18.52
C SER A 56 19.81 -3.94 19.63
N ILE A 57 20.33 -3.18 20.60
CA ILE A 57 21.00 -3.66 21.81
C ILE A 57 20.00 -4.56 22.54
N SER A 58 20.46 -5.71 23.02
CA SER A 58 19.69 -6.63 23.86
C SER A 58 18.82 -5.86 24.86
N SER A 59 17.60 -6.34 25.09
CA SER A 59 16.63 -5.78 26.06
C SER A 59 17.25 -5.50 27.44
N GLU A 60 18.34 -6.19 27.77
CA GLU A 60 19.21 -5.96 28.94
C GLU A 60 19.75 -4.51 29.06
N GLY A 61 19.80 -3.73 27.98
CA GLY A 61 20.29 -2.35 27.96
C GLY A 61 19.19 -1.27 28.01
N GLN A 62 17.91 -1.62 28.01
CA GLN A 62 16.83 -0.62 28.00
C GLN A 62 16.51 -0.12 29.41
N ALA A 63 16.71 1.18 29.63
CA ALA A 63 16.45 1.84 30.91
C ALA A 63 14.95 1.99 31.25
N ILE A 64 14.06 1.82 30.27
CA ILE A 64 12.61 2.02 30.41
C ILE A 64 11.90 0.70 30.04
N PRO A 65 11.21 0.05 30.99
CA PRO A 65 10.40 -1.13 30.70
C PRO A 65 9.34 -0.85 29.63
N GLY A 66 9.26 -1.68 28.59
CA GLY A 66 8.25 -1.57 27.53
C GLY A 66 8.56 -0.57 26.41
N ALA A 67 9.74 0.06 26.41
CA ALA A 67 10.14 0.99 25.35
C ALA A 67 10.33 0.28 23.99
N ASP A 68 10.84 -0.95 24.00
CA ASP A 68 10.83 -1.92 22.89
C ASP A 68 9.46 -1.97 22.18
N LYS A 69 8.39 -2.21 22.94
CA LYS A 69 7.03 -2.37 22.39
C LYS A 69 6.50 -1.09 21.75
N VAL A 70 6.86 0.07 22.30
CA VAL A 70 6.50 1.36 21.70
C VAL A 70 7.24 1.56 20.37
N VAL A 71 8.51 1.17 20.28
CA VAL A 71 9.29 1.23 19.05
C VAL A 71 8.68 0.31 17.98
N HIS A 72 8.34 -0.92 18.34
CA HIS A 72 7.63 -1.87 17.48
C HIS A 72 6.29 -1.32 16.98
N PHE A 73 5.45 -0.84 17.90
CA PHE A 73 4.16 -0.23 17.57
C PHE A 73 4.30 0.97 16.61
N VAL A 74 5.18 1.92 16.90
CA VAL A 74 5.37 3.10 16.05
C VAL A 74 5.98 2.72 14.71
N GLY A 75 6.98 1.83 14.72
CA GLY A 75 7.68 1.38 13.54
C GLY A 75 6.75 0.72 12.52
N TYR A 76 5.98 -0.25 12.98
CA TYR A 76 5.00 -0.94 12.14
C TYR A 76 3.78 -0.07 11.80
N GLY A 77 3.45 0.93 12.63
CA GLY A 77 2.44 1.94 12.30
C GLY A 77 2.84 2.81 11.11
N VAL A 78 4.08 3.28 11.08
CA VAL A 78 4.61 4.03 9.92
C VAL A 78 4.73 3.12 8.70
N LEU A 79 5.19 1.88 8.86
CA LEU A 79 5.22 0.89 7.77
C LEU A 79 3.83 0.67 7.17
N GLY A 80 2.82 0.45 8.01
CA GLY A 80 1.42 0.28 7.60
C GLY A 80 0.83 1.48 6.89
N LEU A 81 1.17 2.70 7.36
CA LEU A 81 0.78 3.95 6.71
C LEU A 81 1.42 4.09 5.33
N LEU A 82 2.75 3.92 5.22
CA LEU A 82 3.50 4.07 3.96
C LEU A 82 3.08 3.03 2.92
N LEU A 83 2.93 1.77 3.33
CA LEU A 83 2.48 0.71 2.44
C LEU A 83 1.05 0.97 1.96
N SER A 84 0.14 1.34 2.86
CA SER A 84 -1.24 1.68 2.51
C SER A 84 -1.31 2.88 1.56
N LEU A 85 -0.48 3.90 1.78
CA LEU A 85 -0.39 5.08 0.92
C LEU A 85 0.13 4.71 -0.48
N TRP A 86 1.17 3.89 -0.56
CA TRP A 86 1.72 3.40 -1.81
C TRP A 86 0.70 2.57 -2.62
N VAL A 87 -0.07 1.72 -1.94
CA VAL A 87 -1.17 0.95 -2.54
C VAL A 87 -2.31 1.86 -2.99
N ALA A 88 -2.73 2.82 -2.14
CA ALA A 88 -3.82 3.75 -2.39
C ALA A 88 -3.61 4.62 -3.65
N LEU A 89 -2.35 4.86 -4.04
CA LEU A 89 -2.03 5.60 -5.26
C LEU A 89 -2.39 4.85 -6.55
N ARG A 90 -2.54 3.52 -6.49
CA ARG A 90 -2.85 2.67 -7.66
C ARG A 90 -4.18 1.92 -7.55
N TRP A 91 -4.62 1.61 -6.34
CA TRP A 91 -5.82 0.82 -6.05
C TRP A 91 -6.61 1.43 -4.90
N PRO A 92 -7.96 1.38 -4.91
CA PRO A 92 -8.74 1.83 -3.76
C PRO A 92 -8.51 0.92 -2.55
N LEU A 93 -8.42 1.52 -1.34
CA LEU A 93 -8.33 0.80 -0.06
C LEU A 93 -9.67 0.17 0.33
N THR A 94 -10.09 -0.84 -0.41
CA THR A 94 -11.23 -1.69 -0.06
C THR A 94 -10.91 -2.54 1.17
N ALA A 95 -11.94 -3.12 1.80
CA ALA A 95 -11.74 -4.02 2.94
C ALA A 95 -10.79 -5.19 2.58
N LYS A 96 -10.91 -5.75 1.38
CA LYS A 96 -10.02 -6.82 0.89
C LYS A 96 -8.57 -6.35 0.81
N VAL A 97 -8.31 -5.16 0.27
CA VAL A 97 -6.97 -4.60 0.16
C VAL A 97 -6.37 -4.32 1.54
N VAL A 98 -7.16 -3.76 2.46
CA VAL A 98 -6.75 -3.53 3.86
C VAL A 98 -6.36 -4.84 4.54
N ILE A 99 -7.16 -5.90 4.40
CA ILE A 99 -6.85 -7.22 4.96
C ILE A 99 -5.54 -7.77 4.38
N VAL A 100 -5.34 -7.66 3.06
CA VAL A 100 -4.10 -8.12 2.41
C VAL A 100 -2.89 -7.35 2.94
N VAL A 101 -2.98 -6.02 3.05
CA VAL A 101 -1.87 -5.20 3.60
C VAL A 101 -1.55 -5.61 5.03
N LEU A 102 -2.56 -5.76 5.90
CA LEU A 102 -2.35 -6.20 7.28
C LEU A 102 -1.78 -7.61 7.36
N ALA A 103 -2.26 -8.54 6.53
CA ALA A 103 -1.72 -9.89 6.47
C ALA A 103 -0.25 -9.90 6.01
N THR A 104 0.11 -9.08 5.02
CA THR A 104 1.50 -8.93 4.57
C THR A 104 2.40 -8.42 5.70
N ILE A 105 1.98 -7.36 6.39
CA ILE A 105 2.78 -6.78 7.49
C ILE A 105 2.86 -7.77 8.67
N SER A 106 1.75 -8.41 9.02
CA SER A 106 1.69 -9.41 10.10
C SER A 106 2.59 -10.61 9.83
N LEU A 107 2.62 -11.10 8.59
CA LEU A 107 3.51 -12.20 8.19
C LEU A 107 4.97 -11.76 8.22
N TYR A 108 5.24 -10.53 7.76
CA TYR A 108 6.57 -9.95 7.87
C TYR A 108 7.04 -9.86 9.33
N GLY A 109 6.19 -9.40 10.26
CA GLY A 109 6.55 -9.33 11.69
C GLY A 109 6.89 -10.69 12.29
N ILE A 110 6.16 -11.76 11.93
CA ILE A 110 6.52 -13.13 12.33
C ILE A 110 7.90 -13.50 11.80
N ILE A 111 8.18 -13.19 10.53
CA ILE A 111 9.49 -13.48 9.92
C ILE A 111 10.59 -12.66 10.61
N ASP A 112 10.36 -11.39 10.94
CA ASP A 112 11.32 -10.52 11.62
C ASP A 112 11.70 -11.10 12.99
N GLU A 113 10.72 -11.49 13.81
CA GLU A 113 10.94 -12.15 15.11
C GLU A 113 11.70 -13.48 14.98
N LEU A 114 11.40 -14.29 13.95
CA LEU A 114 12.13 -15.54 13.71
C LEU A 114 13.58 -15.30 13.25
N LEU A 115 13.81 -14.24 12.47
CA LEU A 115 15.15 -13.85 12.00
C LEU A 115 15.99 -13.17 13.09
N GLN A 116 15.37 -12.73 14.18
CA GLN A 116 16.05 -12.23 15.35
C GLN A 116 16.72 -13.36 16.18
N ILE A 117 16.21 -14.60 16.13
CA ILE A 117 16.77 -15.74 16.88
C ILE A 117 18.24 -16.03 16.49
N PRO A 118 18.61 -16.13 15.18
CA PRO A 118 20.00 -16.32 14.77
C PRO A 118 20.96 -15.21 15.19
N VAL A 119 20.47 -13.98 15.44
CA VAL A 119 21.30 -12.86 15.88
C VAL A 119 21.39 -12.76 17.41
N GLY A 120 20.86 -13.76 18.14
CA GLY A 120 20.98 -13.87 19.58
C GLY A 120 19.99 -13.00 20.36
N ARG A 121 18.88 -12.59 19.73
CA ARG A 121 17.77 -11.91 20.41
C ARG A 121 16.67 -12.90 20.81
N ASP A 122 16.02 -12.59 21.92
CA ASP A 122 14.84 -13.32 22.38
C ASP A 122 13.64 -12.95 21.51
N CYS A 123 12.97 -13.95 20.96
CA CYS A 123 11.68 -13.77 20.30
C CYS A 123 10.60 -13.51 21.37
N ASP A 124 9.96 -12.33 21.33
CA ASP A 124 8.86 -11.96 22.22
C ASP A 124 7.56 -11.87 21.41
N PRO A 125 6.59 -12.78 21.63
CA PRO A 125 5.28 -12.70 21.00
C PRO A 125 4.55 -11.37 21.24
N MET A 126 4.90 -10.62 22.30
CA MET A 126 4.33 -9.30 22.56
C MET A 126 4.84 -8.22 21.60
N ASP A 127 6.04 -8.38 21.05
CA ASP A 127 6.58 -7.45 20.06
C ASP A 127 5.82 -7.62 18.74
N TRP A 128 5.53 -8.86 18.34
CA TRP A 128 4.62 -9.14 17.22
C TRP A 128 3.19 -8.59 17.43
N VAL A 129 2.66 -8.62 18.65
CA VAL A 129 1.37 -8.00 18.96
C VAL A 129 1.44 -6.48 18.80
N ALA A 130 2.51 -5.84 19.30
CA ALA A 130 2.74 -4.41 19.14
C ALA A 130 2.84 -4.03 17.65
N ASP A 131 3.53 -4.83 16.85
CA ASP A 131 3.64 -4.68 15.40
C ASP A 131 2.28 -4.71 14.72
N LEU A 132 1.45 -5.70 15.05
CA LEU A 132 0.11 -5.85 14.46
C LEU A 132 -0.81 -4.69 14.84
N LEU A 133 -0.77 -4.23 16.09
CA LEU A 133 -1.55 -3.07 16.55
C LEU A 133 -1.10 -1.78 15.87
N GLY A 134 0.22 -1.56 15.78
CA GLY A 134 0.82 -0.44 15.07
C GLY A 134 0.37 -0.39 13.62
N ALA A 135 0.59 -1.49 12.90
CA ALA A 135 0.16 -1.64 11.51
C ALA A 135 -1.33 -1.37 11.33
N SER A 136 -2.17 -1.90 12.22
CA SER A 136 -3.62 -1.68 12.20
C SER A 136 -3.98 -0.20 12.34
N CYS A 137 -3.31 0.54 13.23
CA CYS A 137 -3.48 1.98 13.36
C CYS A 137 -3.07 2.74 12.08
N GLY A 138 -1.90 2.44 11.51
CA GLY A 138 -1.40 3.09 10.29
C GLY A 138 -2.30 2.85 9.07
N VAL A 139 -2.70 1.60 8.85
CA VAL A 139 -3.61 1.21 7.76
C VAL A 139 -5.01 1.79 7.98
N GLY A 140 -5.52 1.76 9.22
CA GLY A 140 -6.83 2.31 9.59
C GLY A 140 -6.91 3.81 9.36
N LEU A 141 -5.86 4.56 9.73
CA LEU A 141 -5.75 5.99 9.46
C LEU A 141 -5.82 6.27 7.96
N MET A 142 -5.06 5.53 7.14
CA MET A 142 -5.08 5.70 5.69
C MET A 142 -6.45 5.35 5.08
N ALA A 143 -7.07 4.25 5.52
CA ALA A 143 -8.41 3.88 5.08
C ALA A 143 -9.46 4.96 5.42
N TRP A 144 -9.36 5.57 6.60
CA TRP A 144 -10.23 6.68 7.02
C TRP A 144 -10.03 7.92 6.12
N VAL A 145 -8.79 8.37 5.93
CA VAL A 145 -8.47 9.51 5.05
C VAL A 145 -8.95 9.28 3.62
N SER A 146 -8.74 8.07 3.08
CA SER A 146 -9.17 7.72 1.73
C SER A 146 -10.70 7.72 1.56
N ARG A 147 -11.47 7.37 2.60
CA ARG A 147 -12.94 7.40 2.57
C ARG A 147 -13.48 8.83 2.67
N SER A 148 -12.88 9.67 3.51
CA SER A 148 -13.28 11.07 3.68
C SER A 148 -13.15 11.88 2.38
N ARG A 149 -12.19 11.54 1.52
CA ARG A 149 -12.01 12.17 0.19
C ARG A 149 -13.04 11.74 -0.87
N GLN A 150 -13.78 10.66 -0.63
CA GLN A 150 -14.72 10.07 -1.59
C GLN A 150 -16.18 10.49 -1.36
N ARG A 151 -16.49 11.25 -0.31
CA ARG A 151 -17.85 11.79 -0.08
C ARG A 151 -18.01 13.08 -0.91
N PRO A 152 -18.79 13.09 -2.01
CA PRO A 152 -19.16 14.33 -2.66
C PRO A 152 -20.16 15.07 -1.76
N SER A 153 -20.00 16.37 -1.58
CA SER A 153 -21.02 17.21 -0.94
C SER A 153 -22.26 17.24 -1.83
N SER A 154 -23.30 16.51 -1.45
CA SER A 154 -24.64 16.68 -2.01
C SER A 154 -25.22 17.99 -1.46
N SER A 155 -25.39 18.99 -2.33
CA SER A 155 -26.17 20.21 -2.11
C SER A 155 -27.33 20.24 -3.08
#